data_AF-A0A6I4K8F8-F1
#
_entry.id   AF-A0A6I4K8F8-F1
#
_cell.length_a   1.000
_cell.length_b   1.000
_cell.length_c   1.000
_cell.angle_alpha   90.00
_cell.angle_beta   90.00
_cell.angle_gamma   90.00
#
_symmetry.space_group_name_H-M   'P 1'
#
loop_
_entity.id
_entity.type
_entity.pdbx_description
1 polymer ?
#
loop_
_entity_poly.entity_id
_entity_poly.type
_entity_poly.pdbx_seq_one_letter_code
_entity_poly.pdbx_strand_id
1 'polypeptide(L)'
;MCTLTHFATPQAPYTDSSQAQHSLVFQSHAINLEAPAAPRFQVILAGNCFFHIKEISSGRVRGFRGNHNEACALARALESRR
;
A
#
# COMPACT_ATOMS: atom_id res chain seq x y z
N MET A 1 45.78 14.38 -39.54
CA MET A 1 45.90 13.51 -38.36
C MET A 1 44.96 14.07 -37.30
N CYS A 2 43.86 13.35 -37.06
CA CYS A 2 42.64 13.85 -36.43
C CYS A 2 42.76 13.88 -34.90
N THR A 3 42.25 14.94 -34.28
CA THR A 3 42.02 15.06 -32.83
C THR A 3 40.74 14.30 -32.47
N LEU A 4 40.78 13.45 -31.44
CA LEU A 4 39.54 12.88 -30.89
C LEU A 4 39.56 12.85 -29.37
N THR A 5 38.44 13.36 -28.88
CA THR A 5 38.06 13.82 -27.55
C THR A 5 37.89 12.68 -26.55
N HIS A 6 38.27 13.00 -25.32
CA HIS A 6 38.05 12.27 -24.07
C HIS A 6 36.56 12.02 -23.76
N PHE A 7 36.18 10.80 -23.39
CA PHE A 7 35.04 10.54 -22.50
C PHE A 7 35.28 9.30 -21.61
N ALA A 8 35.71 9.54 -20.37
CA ALA A 8 35.49 8.60 -19.27
C ALA A 8 34.10 8.86 -18.69
N THR A 9 33.21 7.87 -18.73
CA THR A 9 31.95 7.87 -17.96
C THR A 9 31.97 6.63 -17.06
N PRO A 10 31.98 6.79 -15.72
CA PRO A 10 31.70 5.67 -14.83
C PRO A 10 30.23 5.29 -14.98
N GLN A 11 29.96 4.01 -15.28
CA GLN A 11 28.61 3.49 -15.24
C GLN A 11 28.12 3.52 -13.78
N ALA A 12 27.13 4.36 -13.52
CA ALA A 12 26.39 4.35 -12.27
C ALA A 12 25.66 2.98 -12.13
N PRO A 13 25.58 2.42 -10.92
CA PRO A 13 24.84 1.20 -10.69
C PRO A 13 23.37 1.42 -11.04
N TYR A 14 22.88 0.56 -11.93
CA TYR A 14 21.48 0.43 -12.28
C TYR A 14 20.69 0.13 -11.01
N THR A 15 20.06 1.15 -10.45
CA THR A 15 19.04 1.00 -9.43
C THR A 15 17.73 0.73 -10.14
N ASP A 16 17.49 -0.56 -10.41
CA ASP A 16 16.14 -1.09 -10.44
C ASP A 16 15.49 -0.76 -9.11
N SER A 17 14.37 -0.05 -9.14
CA SER A 17 13.23 -0.19 -8.22
C SER A 17 12.37 1.05 -8.36
N SER A 18 11.34 0.95 -9.18
CA SER A 18 10.21 1.88 -9.28
C SER A 18 9.34 1.87 -8.01
N GLN A 19 9.95 1.90 -6.82
CA GLN A 19 9.30 1.83 -5.51
C GLN A 19 9.46 3.14 -4.74
N ALA A 20 8.97 4.26 -5.27
CA ALA A 20 8.91 5.48 -4.45
C ALA A 20 7.84 6.51 -4.85
N GLN A 21 6.88 6.20 -5.73
CA GLN A 21 5.94 7.22 -6.17
C GLN A 21 4.57 6.60 -6.42
N HIS A 22 3.73 6.49 -5.37
CA HIS A 22 2.26 6.65 -5.41
C HIS A 22 1.65 6.34 -4.03
N SER A 23 2.13 7.00 -2.97
CA SER A 23 1.43 7.03 -1.67
C SER A 23 1.49 8.43 -1.09
N LEU A 24 1.01 9.41 -1.87
CA LEU A 24 0.79 10.79 -1.42
C LEU A 24 -0.65 11.26 -1.64
N VAL A 25 -1.63 10.35 -1.59
CA VAL A 25 -3.05 10.73 -1.57
C VAL A 25 -3.78 10.01 -0.45
N PHE A 26 -3.41 10.36 0.78
CA PHE A 26 -4.39 10.39 1.86
C PHE A 26 -4.14 11.67 2.65
N GLN A 27 -4.56 12.79 2.06
CA GLN A 27 -4.67 14.06 2.76
C GLN A 27 -5.62 13.85 3.94
N SER A 28 -5.05 13.83 5.13
CA SER A 28 -5.74 13.92 6.41
C SER A 28 -6.41 15.28 6.53
N HIS A 29 -7.66 15.38 6.09
CA HIS A 29 -8.51 16.53 6.40
C HIS A 29 -9.08 16.32 7.81
N ALA A 30 -8.49 17.00 8.79
CA ALA A 30 -9.00 17.05 10.15
C ALA A 30 -10.23 17.99 10.18
N ILE A 31 -11.43 17.40 10.18
CA ILE A 31 -12.62 18.04 10.72
C ILE A 31 -12.93 17.33 12.04
N ASN A 32 -12.96 18.11 13.12
CA ASN A 32 -13.31 17.68 14.47
C ASN A 32 -14.84 17.48 14.59
N LEU A 33 -15.35 16.51 13.82
CA LEU A 33 -16.62 15.82 14.03
C LEU A 33 -16.20 14.50 14.67
N GLU A 34 -16.67 14.18 15.88
CA GLU A 34 -16.33 12.98 16.66
C GLU A 34 -15.78 11.86 15.77
N ALA A 35 -14.44 11.82 15.69
CA ALA A 35 -13.79 11.17 14.57
C ALA A 35 -14.22 9.70 14.56
N PRO A 36 -14.84 9.19 13.48
CA PRO A 36 -15.18 7.79 13.41
C PRO A 36 -13.92 7.01 13.75
N ALA A 37 -14.03 6.12 14.75
CA ALA A 37 -12.89 5.39 15.28
C ALA A 37 -12.07 4.84 14.12
N ALA A 38 -10.75 5.05 14.17
CA ALA A 38 -9.86 4.61 13.10
C ALA A 38 -10.11 3.12 12.82
N PRO A 39 -10.27 2.71 11.54
CA PRO A 39 -10.54 1.32 11.21
C PRO A 39 -9.39 0.45 11.73
N ARG A 40 -9.70 -0.73 12.29
CA ARG A 40 -8.69 -1.66 12.82
C ARG A 40 -8.24 -2.65 11.76
N PHE A 41 -9.08 -2.93 10.77
CA PHE A 41 -8.77 -3.83 9.66
C PHE A 41 -8.64 -3.07 8.33
N GLN A 42 -7.62 -3.42 7.57
CA GLN A 42 -7.34 -2.92 6.23
C GLN A 42 -7.61 -4.01 5.20
N VAL A 43 -8.31 -3.66 4.12
CA VAL A 43 -8.49 -4.53 2.95
C VAL A 43 -7.42 -4.20 1.91
N ILE A 44 -6.58 -5.17 1.57
CA ILE A 44 -5.42 -4.99 0.68
C ILE A 44 -5.56 -5.92 -0.51
N LEU A 45 -5.44 -5.41 -1.73
CA LEU A 45 -5.37 -6.25 -2.94
C LEU A 45 -4.08 -7.10 -2.90
N ALA A 46 -4.20 -8.39 -3.12
CA ALA A 46 -3.11 -9.35 -3.09
C ALA A 46 -3.11 -10.23 -4.34
N GLY A 47 -2.48 -9.73 -5.40
CA GLY A 47 -2.47 -10.42 -6.69
C GLY A 47 -3.76 -10.20 -7.48
N ASN A 48 -4.17 -11.22 -8.23
CA ASN A 48 -5.32 -11.10 -9.12
C ASN A 48 -6.62 -11.49 -8.41
N CYS A 49 -7.56 -10.56 -8.32
CA CYS A 49 -8.90 -10.77 -7.72
C CYS A 49 -8.86 -11.43 -6.34
N PHE A 50 -7.94 -11.01 -5.49
CA PHE A 50 -7.81 -11.56 -4.14
C PHE A 50 -7.44 -10.44 -3.16
N PHE A 51 -8.01 -10.51 -1.95
CA PHE A 51 -7.95 -9.44 -0.97
C PHE A 51 -7.60 -10.00 0.40
N HIS A 52 -6.57 -9.43 1.03
CA HIS A 52 -6.17 -9.70 2.40
C HIS A 52 -6.90 -8.76 3.35
N ILE A 53 -7.39 -9.29 4.47
CA ILE A 53 -7.91 -8.48 5.58
C ILE A 53 -6.83 -8.45 6.66
N LYS A 54 -6.10 -7.35 6.76
CA LYS A 54 -4.95 -7.18 7.67
C LYS A 54 -5.35 -6.36 8.88
N GLU A 55 -5.08 -6.84 10.08
CA GLU A 55 -5.19 -6.03 11.29
C GLU A 55 -4.06 -4.99 11.33
N ILE A 56 -4.39 -3.73 11.55
CA ILE A 56 -3.44 -2.62 11.46
C ILE A 56 -2.45 -2.64 12.61
N SER A 57 -2.92 -2.87 13.84
CA SER A 57 -2.08 -2.85 15.05
C SER A 57 -1.06 -3.99 15.08
N SER A 58 -1.46 -5.19 14.68
CA SER A 58 -0.62 -6.39 14.74
C SER A 58 0.08 -6.70 13.41
N GLY A 59 -0.40 -6.12 12.31
CA GLY A 59 0.03 -6.44 10.96
C GLY A 59 -0.39 -7.83 10.48
N ARG A 60 -1.14 -8.61 11.27
CA ARG A 60 -1.50 -10.00 10.94
C ARG A 60 -2.69 -10.06 9.98
N VAL A 61 -2.65 -11.01 9.06
CA VAL A 61 -3.79 -11.28 8.17
C VAL A 61 -4.83 -12.11 8.92
N ARG A 62 -6.06 -11.63 8.96
CA ARG A 62 -7.22 -12.24 9.64
C ARG A 62 -8.15 -13.00 8.69
N GLY A 63 -7.97 -12.85 7.38
CA GLY A 63 -8.73 -13.58 6.39
C GLY A 63 -8.45 -13.12 4.97
N PHE A 64 -9.11 -13.80 4.03
CA PHE A 64 -8.91 -13.65 2.59
C PHE A 64 -10.24 -13.70 1.83
N ARG A 65 -10.43 -12.91 0.78
CA ARG A 65 -11.63 -12.97 -0.08
C ARG A 65 -11.27 -12.73 -1.54
N GLY A 66 -12.06 -13.30 -2.46
CA GLY A 66 -11.90 -13.09 -3.91
C GLY A 66 -12.56 -11.81 -4.43
N ASN A 67 -13.45 -11.21 -3.63
CA ASN A 67 -14.18 -9.99 -3.99
C ASN A 67 -13.91 -8.89 -2.96
N HIS A 68 -13.70 -7.66 -3.43
CA HIS A 68 -13.47 -6.50 -2.59
C HIS A 68 -14.63 -6.25 -1.60
N ASN A 69 -15.88 -6.39 -2.06
CA ASN A 69 -17.06 -6.15 -1.23
C ASN A 69 -17.19 -7.18 -0.10
N GLU A 70 -16.89 -8.44 -0.40
CA GLU A 70 -16.84 -9.51 0.60
C GLU A 70 -15.70 -9.28 1.61
N ALA A 71 -14.55 -8.80 1.14
CA ALA A 71 -13.43 -8.45 2.00
C ALA A 71 -13.79 -7.31 2.96
N CYS A 72 -14.46 -6.27 2.46
CA CYS A 72 -14.98 -5.17 3.26
C CYS A 72 -16.06 -5.63 4.26
N ALA A 73 -16.96 -6.53 3.85
CA ALA A 73 -17.95 -7.11 4.75
C ALA A 73 -17.30 -7.91 5.88
N LEU A 74 -16.26 -8.71 5.57
CA LEU A 74 -15.49 -9.43 6.58
C LEU A 74 -14.77 -8.47 7.53
N ALA A 75 -14.14 -7.42 7.01
CA ALA A 75 -13.46 -6.42 7.84
C ALA A 75 -14.44 -5.82 8.87
N ARG A 76 -15.63 -5.39 8.44
CA ARG A 76 -16.69 -4.89 9.35
C ARG A 76 -17.16 -5.94 10.37
N ALA A 77 -17.29 -7.19 9.96
CA ALA A 77 -17.66 -8.27 10.89
C ALA A 77 -16.56 -8.49 11.96
N LEU A 78 -15.28 -8.38 11.59
CA LEU A 78 -14.18 -8.46 12.54
C LEU A 78 -14.15 -7.27 13.52
N GLU A 79 -14.52 -6.06 13.08
CA GLU A 79 -14.67 -4.90 13.98
C GLU A 79 -15.74 -5.16 15.06
N SER A 80 -16.82 -5.87 14.72
CA SER A 80 -17.91 -6.18 15.65
C SER A 80 -17.60 -7.31 16.65
N ARG A 81 -16.58 -8.13 16.38
CA ARG A 81 -16.18 -9.26 17.23
C ARG A 81 -15.10 -8.79 18.21
N ARG A 82 -15.54 -8.03 19.21
CA ARG A 82 -14.70 -7.61 20.33
C ARG A 82 -14.38 -8.77 21.26
#